data_AF-A0AAU2PSY0-F1
#
_entry.id   AF-A0AAU2PSY0-F1
#
_cell.length_a   1.000
_cell.length_b   1.000
_cell.length_c   1.000
_cell.angle_alpha   90.00
_cell.angle_beta   90.00
_cell.angle_gamma   90.00
#
_symmetry.space_group_name_H-M   'P 1'
#
loop_
_entity.id
_entity.type
_entity.pdbx_description
1 polymer ?
#
loop_
_entity_poly.entity_id
_entity_poly.type
_entity_poly.pdbx_seq_one_letter_code
_entity_poly.pdbx_strand_id
1 'polypeptide(L)'
;MDLRLWWREQNGLVALIGEERYRDRLAELLSRAAPRDLAAMGLGCSRRVDRACRAPEVCGQDPGPRTDGRPFSRSGPVPGACSSFIDCYSPHGIRVGFSGGDRHSTVMLLRGGPVEARLWVDGVPLLEGHWLDDGGHWLEERFFVIRIGGPDDHPEQGYTIGEWLHDIVSLLVYDADLRVPHVLVPGPTENWRYPVVDVRDGTVRVYADEEAQAAATPDREFPVGAR
;
A
#
# COMPACT_ATOMS: atom_id res chain seq x y z
N MET A 1 24.79 1.97 -1.17
CA MET A 1 24.55 3.42 -1.00
C MET A 1 23.36 3.59 -0.09
N ASP A 2 23.51 4.44 0.91
CA ASP A 2 22.54 4.73 1.97
C ASP A 2 21.33 5.50 1.42
N LEU A 3 20.12 5.12 1.83
CA LEU A 3 18.87 5.79 1.51
C LEU A 3 18.91 7.28 1.86
N ARG A 4 19.52 7.64 2.99
CA ARG A 4 19.61 9.03 3.41
C ARG A 4 20.52 9.86 2.49
N LEU A 5 21.62 9.27 2.01
CA LEU A 5 22.50 9.92 1.04
C LEU A 5 21.77 10.09 -0.30
N TRP A 6 21.12 9.02 -0.78
CA TRP A 6 20.32 9.04 -2.01
C TRP A 6 19.26 10.14 -1.98
N TRP A 7 18.57 10.26 -0.84
CA TRP A 7 17.57 11.29 -0.60
C TRP A 7 18.13 12.71 -0.60
N ARG A 8 19.26 12.95 0.10
CA ARG A 8 19.87 14.28 0.20
C ARG A 8 20.47 14.77 -1.10
N GLU A 9 20.96 13.87 -1.94
CA GLU A 9 21.64 14.20 -3.20
C GLU A 9 20.71 14.13 -4.43
N GLN A 10 19.38 14.05 -4.21
CA GLN A 10 18.35 13.91 -5.25
C GLN A 10 18.63 14.74 -6.50
N ASN A 11 18.84 16.05 -6.36
CA ASN A 11 18.99 16.95 -7.52
C ASN A 11 20.21 16.60 -8.38
N GLY A 12 21.33 16.22 -7.76
CA GLY A 12 22.54 15.82 -8.48
C GLY A 12 22.38 14.45 -9.14
N LEU A 13 21.71 13.53 -8.45
CA LEU A 13 21.48 12.18 -8.95
C LEU A 13 20.47 12.15 -10.10
N VAL A 14 19.34 12.84 -9.98
CA VAL A 14 18.35 12.96 -11.07
C VAL A 14 19.00 13.54 -12.33
N ALA A 15 19.83 14.58 -12.20
CA ALA A 15 20.56 15.15 -13.33
C ALA A 15 21.57 14.18 -13.96
N LEU A 16 22.19 13.29 -13.16
CA LEU A 16 23.22 12.37 -13.61
C LEU A 16 22.66 11.09 -14.24
N ILE A 17 21.62 10.50 -13.65
CA ILE A 17 21.13 9.17 -14.00
C ILE A 17 19.72 9.14 -14.59
N GLY A 18 19.04 10.29 -14.62
CA GLY A 18 17.66 10.41 -15.09
C GLY A 18 16.63 10.11 -13.99
N GLU A 19 15.43 10.66 -14.17
CA GLU A 19 14.35 10.59 -13.19
C GLU A 19 13.81 9.17 -12.98
N GLU A 20 13.59 8.42 -14.06
CA GLU A 20 13.04 7.06 -13.98
C GLU A 20 13.97 6.13 -13.18
N ARG A 21 15.27 6.12 -13.54
CA ARG A 21 16.27 5.34 -12.82
C ARG A 21 16.43 5.78 -11.37
N TYR A 22 16.25 7.08 -11.09
CA TYR A 22 16.23 7.58 -9.72
C TYR A 22 15.03 7.04 -8.94
N ARG A 23 13.82 7.06 -9.54
CA ARG A 23 12.58 6.55 -8.93
C ARG A 23 12.67 5.06 -8.61
N ASP A 24 13.15 4.25 -9.55
CA ASP A 24 13.31 2.81 -9.34
C ASP A 24 14.26 2.50 -8.20
N ARG A 25 15.40 3.21 -8.19
CA ARG A 25 16.39 3.02 -7.12
C ARG A 25 15.90 3.54 -5.77
N LEU A 26 15.16 4.65 -5.76
CA LEU A 26 14.52 5.17 -4.55
C LEU A 26 13.53 4.13 -4.00
N ALA A 27 12.69 3.54 -4.85
CA ALA A 27 11.74 2.51 -4.43
C ALA A 27 12.44 1.25 -3.87
N GLU A 28 13.53 0.80 -4.49
CA GLU A 28 14.33 -0.31 -3.98
C GLU A 28 14.91 0.00 -2.58
N LEU A 29 15.40 1.22 -2.37
CA LEU A 29 15.97 1.66 -1.09
C LEU A 29 14.88 1.80 -0.01
N LEU A 30 13.73 2.38 -0.37
CA LEU A 30 12.57 2.52 0.52
C LEU A 30 12.00 1.15 0.93
N SER A 31 11.98 0.18 0.02
CA SER A 31 11.47 -1.17 0.29
C SER A 31 12.35 -1.97 1.28
N ARG A 32 13.56 -1.49 1.56
CA ARG A 32 14.47 -2.07 2.56
C ARG A 32 14.61 -1.19 3.81
N ALA A 33 13.93 -0.04 3.83
CA ALA A 33 14.01 0.91 4.92
C ALA A 33 13.23 0.39 6.13
N ALA A 34 13.82 0.50 7.31
CA ALA A 34 13.06 0.35 8.54
C ALA A 34 12.25 1.64 8.81
N PRO A 35 11.16 1.58 9.60
CA PRO A 35 10.42 2.76 10.04
C PRO A 35 11.30 3.92 10.54
N ARG A 36 12.39 3.60 11.24
CA ARG A 36 13.36 4.59 11.74
C ARG A 36 14.09 5.36 10.64
N ASP A 37 14.39 4.72 9.52
CA ASP A 37 15.11 5.34 8.41
C ASP A 37 14.20 6.34 7.70
N LEU A 38 12.91 5.99 7.55
CA LEU A 38 11.88 6.86 6.99
C LEU A 38 11.60 8.07 7.90
N ALA A 39 11.57 7.88 9.21
CA ALA A 39 11.48 8.98 10.17
C ALA A 39 12.70 9.90 10.08
N ALA A 40 13.91 9.34 9.93
CA ALA A 40 15.15 10.11 9.78
C ALA A 40 15.24 10.88 8.44
N MET A 41 14.50 10.44 7.42
CA MET A 41 14.28 11.20 6.18
C MET A 41 13.29 12.36 6.35
N GLY A 42 12.54 12.41 7.46
CA GLY A 42 11.55 13.44 7.75
C GLY A 42 10.15 13.16 7.20
N LEU A 43 9.85 11.92 6.81
CA LEU A 43 8.49 11.55 6.36
C LEU A 43 7.49 11.63 7.54
N GLY A 44 6.26 12.05 7.26
CA GLY A 44 5.18 12.08 8.25
C GLY A 44 4.63 10.68 8.55
N CYS A 45 4.30 10.37 9.82
CA CYS A 45 3.65 9.12 10.19
C CYS A 45 2.11 9.22 10.12
N SER A 46 1.45 8.16 9.67
CA SER A 46 -0.02 8.14 9.53
C SER A 46 -0.79 7.78 10.81
N ARG A 47 -0.26 6.92 11.71
CA ARG A 47 -0.89 6.60 13.02
C ARG A 47 -0.04 5.65 13.89
N ARG A 48 -0.19 5.78 15.21
CA ARG A 48 0.16 4.80 16.26
C ARG A 48 -1.10 4.57 17.12
N VAL A 49 -1.31 3.35 17.63
CA VAL A 49 -2.53 3.00 18.42
C VAL A 49 -2.36 3.32 19.91
N ASP A 50 -1.12 3.40 20.41
CA ASP A 50 -0.79 3.51 21.83
C ASP A 50 -0.58 4.96 22.34
N ARG A 51 -0.31 5.93 21.45
CA ARG A 51 -0.18 7.37 21.78
C ARG A 51 -0.24 8.26 20.55
N ALA A 52 -0.47 9.56 20.75
CA ALA A 52 -0.48 10.55 19.66
C ALA A 52 0.88 10.62 18.94
N CYS A 53 0.86 10.46 17.61
CA CYS A 53 2.01 10.63 16.71
C CYS A 53 2.39 12.13 16.69
N ARG A 54 3.28 12.57 17.59
CA ARG A 54 3.73 13.97 17.66
C ARG A 54 5.24 14.02 17.93
N ALA A 55 6.05 13.68 16.92
CA ALA A 55 7.41 14.16 16.63
C ALA A 55 8.31 13.07 15.98
N PRO A 56 9.20 13.43 15.02
CA PRO A 56 10.07 12.48 14.31
C PRO A 56 10.93 11.59 15.22
N GLU A 57 11.38 12.11 16.36
CA GLU A 57 12.23 11.41 17.33
C GLU A 57 11.49 10.23 18.00
N VAL A 58 10.16 10.31 18.05
CA VAL A 58 9.28 9.26 18.60
C VAL A 58 8.98 8.22 17.52
N CYS A 59 8.81 8.66 16.27
CA CYS A 59 8.56 7.78 15.12
C CYS A 59 9.79 6.98 14.72
N GLY A 60 10.99 7.48 15.03
CA GLY A 60 12.28 6.88 14.70
C GLY A 60 12.72 5.71 15.59
N GLN A 61 11.92 5.30 16.56
CA GLN A 61 12.24 4.19 17.46
C GLN A 61 11.59 2.90 16.96
N ASP A 62 12.38 1.84 16.82
CA ASP A 62 11.87 0.51 16.52
C ASP A 62 10.94 0.04 17.65
N PRO A 63 9.88 -0.72 17.33
CA PRO A 63 9.07 -1.34 18.37
C PRO A 63 9.94 -2.28 19.22
N GLY A 64 9.84 -2.15 20.54
CA GLY A 64 10.51 -3.07 21.45
C GLY A 64 9.96 -4.50 21.31
N PRO A 65 10.77 -5.54 21.59
CA PRO A 65 10.29 -6.91 21.58
C PRO A 65 9.17 -7.09 22.62
N ARG A 66 8.13 -7.86 22.28
CA ARG A 66 7.06 -8.17 23.23
C ARG A 66 7.61 -8.96 24.42
N THR A 67 7.07 -8.67 25.59
CA THR A 67 7.35 -9.42 26.83
C THR A 67 6.88 -10.88 26.77
N ASP A 68 5.99 -11.25 25.86
CA ASP A 68 5.46 -12.60 25.70
C ASP A 68 6.05 -13.40 24.52
N GLY A 69 7.00 -12.82 23.77
CA GLY A 69 7.73 -13.50 22.69
C GLY A 69 6.92 -13.88 21.45
N ARG A 70 5.64 -13.48 21.34
CA ARG A 70 4.80 -13.77 20.17
C ARG A 70 5.02 -12.73 19.07
N PRO A 71 4.84 -13.04 17.78
CA PRO A 71 4.77 -12.01 16.74
C PRO A 71 3.50 -11.15 16.94
N PHE A 72 3.57 -9.85 16.62
CA PHE A 72 2.37 -9.04 16.49
C PHE A 72 1.59 -9.53 15.27
N SER A 73 0.39 -10.06 15.47
CA SER A 73 -0.50 -10.52 14.38
C SER A 73 -1.79 -9.73 14.39
N ARG A 74 -1.88 -8.61 13.65
CA ARG A 74 -3.14 -7.84 13.49
C ARG A 74 -3.11 -7.05 12.19
N SER A 75 -4.29 -6.86 11.58
CA SER A 75 -4.51 -5.79 10.62
C SER A 75 -4.30 -4.44 11.32
N GLY A 76 -3.21 -3.74 10.99
CA GLY A 76 -2.87 -2.44 11.56
C GLY A 76 -1.57 -2.40 12.38
N PRO A 77 -1.22 -1.23 12.96
CA PRO A 77 0.13 -0.97 13.48
C PRO A 77 0.52 -1.86 14.67
N VAL A 78 1.80 -2.21 14.75
CA VAL A 78 2.43 -2.68 15.99
C VAL A 78 2.31 -1.59 17.07
N PRO A 79 1.94 -1.93 18.32
CA PRO A 79 2.07 -1.04 19.46
C PRO A 79 3.48 -0.43 19.54
N GLY A 80 3.57 0.90 19.41
CA GLY A 80 4.86 1.59 19.40
C GLY A 80 5.56 1.70 18.04
N ALA A 81 4.92 1.41 16.90
CA ALA A 81 5.45 1.70 15.56
C ALA A 81 4.39 2.30 14.63
N CYS A 82 4.83 3.01 13.58
CA CYS A 82 3.95 3.61 12.58
C CYS A 82 3.68 2.61 11.47
N SER A 83 2.41 2.39 11.10
CA SER A 83 2.04 1.46 10.02
C SER A 83 2.31 2.02 8.62
N SER A 84 2.42 3.34 8.48
CA SER A 84 2.88 3.96 7.23
C SER A 84 3.51 5.33 7.42
N PHE A 85 4.31 5.71 6.43
CA PHE A 85 5.02 6.97 6.30
C PHE A 85 4.66 7.64 4.98
N ILE A 86 4.50 8.96 5.00
CA ILE A 86 3.98 9.73 3.87
C ILE A 86 4.82 10.98 3.68
N ASP A 87 5.07 11.34 2.42
CA ASP A 87 5.59 12.64 2.02
C ASP A 87 4.81 13.17 0.82
N CYS A 88 4.09 14.27 1.05
CA CYS A 88 3.28 14.96 0.04
C CYS A 88 4.01 16.15 -0.60
N TYR A 89 5.21 16.48 -0.12
CA TYR A 89 5.90 17.73 -0.45
C TYR A 89 7.04 17.53 -1.44
N SER A 90 7.65 16.34 -1.49
CA SER A 90 8.65 16.06 -2.51
C SER A 90 8.03 15.90 -3.91
N PRO A 91 8.86 16.00 -4.96
CA PRO A 91 8.47 15.65 -6.32
C PRO A 91 8.07 14.19 -6.52
N HIS A 92 8.08 13.33 -5.50
CA HIS A 92 7.80 11.90 -5.66
C HIS A 92 6.47 11.45 -5.06
N GLY A 93 5.89 12.21 -4.12
CA GLY A 93 4.63 11.84 -3.47
C GLY A 93 4.72 10.43 -2.86
N ILE A 94 5.48 10.28 -1.78
CA ILE A 94 5.87 8.96 -1.26
C ILE A 94 4.82 8.47 -0.26
N ARG A 95 4.42 7.19 -0.37
CA ARG A 95 3.80 6.44 0.72
C ARG A 95 4.56 5.14 0.93
N VAL A 96 4.93 4.84 2.16
CA VAL A 96 5.51 3.54 2.54
C VAL A 96 4.63 2.91 3.60
N GLY A 97 4.13 1.70 3.37
CA GLY A 97 3.31 0.95 4.31
C GLY A 97 4.00 -0.32 4.78
N PHE A 98 3.76 -0.72 6.03
CA PHE A 98 4.28 -1.96 6.60
C PHE A 98 3.14 -2.90 6.99
N SER A 99 3.36 -4.19 6.82
CA SER A 99 2.51 -5.21 7.42
C SER A 99 2.63 -5.13 8.96
N GLY A 100 1.64 -5.58 9.73
CA GLY A 100 1.65 -5.46 11.20
C GLY A 100 2.75 -6.24 11.94
N GLY A 101 3.57 -7.05 11.27
CA GLY A 101 4.82 -7.62 11.79
C GLY A 101 6.08 -7.06 11.13
N ASP A 102 5.95 -5.99 10.33
CA ASP A 102 7.00 -5.35 9.52
C ASP A 102 7.76 -6.32 8.59
N ARG A 103 7.15 -7.47 8.27
CA ARG A 103 7.76 -8.49 7.39
C ARG A 103 7.70 -8.08 5.93
N HIS A 104 6.63 -7.39 5.55
CA HIS A 104 6.42 -6.90 4.20
C HIS A 104 6.27 -5.39 4.21
N SER A 105 6.72 -4.75 3.13
CA SER A 105 6.54 -3.32 2.92
C SER A 105 5.98 -3.02 1.53
N THR A 106 5.24 -1.92 1.45
CA THR A 106 4.81 -1.33 0.20
C THR A 106 5.45 0.03 0.02
N VAL A 107 5.78 0.36 -1.23
CA VAL A 107 6.24 1.70 -1.60
C VAL A 107 5.37 2.18 -2.75
N MET A 108 4.82 3.37 -2.61
CA MET A 108 4.07 4.06 -3.66
C MET A 108 4.71 5.40 -3.96
N LEU A 109 4.92 5.67 -5.24
CA LEU A 109 5.33 6.98 -5.74
C LEU A 109 4.17 7.56 -6.55
N LEU A 110 3.51 8.59 -6.02
CA LEU A 110 2.20 9.09 -6.47
C LEU A 110 2.27 10.36 -7.32
N ARG A 111 3.45 10.98 -7.46
CA ARG A 111 3.55 12.20 -8.27
C ARG A 111 3.31 11.89 -9.75
N GLY A 112 2.56 12.78 -10.39
CA GLY A 112 2.03 12.58 -11.75
C GLY A 112 0.55 12.21 -11.77
N GLY A 113 -0.01 11.92 -10.59
CA GLY A 113 -1.40 11.50 -10.42
C GLY A 113 -1.57 9.99 -10.51
N PRO A 114 -2.79 9.48 -10.25
CA PRO A 114 -3.11 8.06 -10.23
C PRO A 114 -2.61 7.21 -11.40
N VAL A 115 -2.53 7.75 -12.61
CA VAL A 115 -2.10 7.01 -13.83
C VAL A 115 -0.56 6.87 -13.92
N GLU A 116 0.18 7.82 -13.35
CA GLU A 116 1.65 7.79 -13.30
C GLU A 116 2.18 7.21 -11.98
N ALA A 117 1.25 6.87 -11.07
CA ALA A 117 1.56 6.25 -9.81
C ALA A 117 2.21 4.88 -10.04
N ARG A 118 3.20 4.54 -9.21
CA ARG A 118 3.87 3.25 -9.25
C ARG A 118 3.87 2.62 -7.86
N LEU A 119 3.70 1.30 -7.82
CA LEU A 119 3.65 0.50 -6.59
C LEU A 119 4.77 -0.54 -6.59
N TRP A 120 5.38 -0.74 -5.43
CA TRP A 120 6.28 -1.86 -5.16
C TRP A 120 5.82 -2.57 -3.89
N VAL A 121 6.00 -3.89 -3.88
CA VAL A 121 5.90 -4.71 -2.66
C VAL A 121 7.20 -5.46 -2.48
N ASP A 122 7.87 -5.27 -1.33
CA ASP A 122 9.19 -5.85 -1.04
C ASP A 122 10.23 -5.60 -2.14
N GLY A 123 10.16 -4.42 -2.77
CA GLY A 123 11.04 -4.02 -3.88
C GLY A 123 10.69 -4.62 -5.24
N VAL A 124 9.63 -5.42 -5.33
CA VAL A 124 9.10 -5.94 -6.60
C VAL A 124 8.10 -4.93 -7.17
N PRO A 125 8.33 -4.36 -8.37
CA PRO A 125 7.38 -3.45 -9.01
C PRO A 125 6.08 -4.19 -9.36
N LEU A 126 4.96 -3.58 -9.03
CA LEU A 126 3.62 -4.07 -9.34
C LEU A 126 2.90 -3.04 -10.22
N LEU A 127 2.24 -3.54 -11.26
CA LEU A 127 1.33 -2.81 -12.16
C LEU A 127 1.87 -1.46 -12.66
N GLU A 128 2.39 -1.42 -13.88
CA GLU A 128 2.71 -0.16 -14.57
C GLU A 128 1.52 0.31 -15.41
N GLY A 129 1.23 1.62 -15.39
CA GLY A 129 0.24 2.25 -16.26
C GLY A 129 -1.22 2.06 -15.87
N HIS A 130 -1.50 1.45 -14.72
CA HIS A 130 -2.84 1.40 -14.15
C HIS A 130 -3.12 2.65 -13.33
N TRP A 131 -4.37 3.11 -13.36
CA TRP A 131 -4.86 4.03 -12.33
C TRP A 131 -4.73 3.34 -10.96
N LEU A 132 -3.93 3.93 -10.07
CA LEU A 132 -3.80 3.47 -8.68
C LEU A 132 -4.49 4.47 -7.77
N ASP A 133 -5.31 3.93 -6.87
CA ASP A 133 -5.80 4.70 -5.74
C ASP A 133 -4.61 5.13 -4.87
N ASP A 134 -4.80 6.20 -4.10
CA ASP A 134 -3.72 6.70 -3.24
C ASP A 134 -3.56 5.85 -1.96
N GLY A 135 -4.52 4.95 -1.66
CA GLY A 135 -4.58 4.15 -0.44
C GLY A 135 -4.62 2.64 -0.67
N GLY A 136 -3.90 1.90 0.17
CA GLY A 136 -3.94 0.44 0.25
C GLY A 136 -3.66 -0.04 1.67
N HIS A 137 -3.91 -1.32 1.95
CA HIS A 137 -3.75 -1.89 3.28
C HIS A 137 -3.31 -3.35 3.25
N TRP A 138 -2.72 -3.78 4.37
CA TRP A 138 -2.30 -5.16 4.58
C TRP A 138 -3.39 -5.97 5.28
N LEU A 139 -3.60 -7.20 4.81
CA LEU A 139 -4.43 -8.23 5.42
C LEU A 139 -3.57 -9.43 5.83
N GLU A 140 -3.79 -9.93 7.04
CA GLU A 140 -3.17 -11.15 7.61
C GLU A 140 -1.63 -11.25 7.45
N GLU A 141 -0.91 -10.13 7.48
CA GLU A 141 0.57 -10.12 7.27
C GLU A 141 1.03 -10.77 5.96
N ARG A 142 0.17 -10.79 4.93
CA ARG A 142 0.43 -11.52 3.68
C ARG A 142 -0.08 -10.81 2.44
N PHE A 143 -1.31 -10.32 2.49
CA PHE A 143 -1.97 -9.78 1.31
C PHE A 143 -1.96 -8.27 1.35
N PHE A 144 -1.42 -7.63 0.31
CA PHE A 144 -1.60 -6.20 0.11
C PHE A 144 -2.79 -5.96 -0.82
N VAL A 145 -3.74 -5.14 -0.38
CA VAL A 145 -4.95 -4.81 -1.12
C VAL A 145 -4.98 -3.33 -1.46
N ILE A 146 -5.25 -3.03 -2.72
CA ILE A 146 -5.38 -1.67 -3.23
C ILE A 146 -6.43 -1.60 -4.34
N ARG A 147 -7.15 -0.49 -4.40
CA ARG A 147 -8.08 -0.19 -5.50
C ARG A 147 -7.30 0.29 -6.71
N ILE A 148 -7.69 -0.19 -7.88
CA ILE A 148 -7.13 0.22 -9.17
C ILE A 148 -8.27 0.59 -10.12
N GLY A 149 -7.93 1.16 -11.27
CA GLY A 149 -8.92 1.61 -12.26
C GLY A 149 -9.93 0.52 -12.59
N GLY A 150 -11.20 0.90 -12.61
CA GLY A 150 -12.28 0.00 -12.98
C GLY A 150 -12.43 -0.18 -14.49
N PRO A 151 -13.30 -1.11 -14.92
CA PRO A 151 -13.62 -1.32 -16.31
C PRO A 151 -14.38 -0.12 -16.91
N ASP A 152 -13.84 0.45 -18.00
CA ASP A 152 -14.45 1.58 -18.72
C ASP A 152 -15.82 1.25 -19.33
N ASP A 153 -16.08 -0.03 -19.60
CA ASP A 153 -17.29 -0.55 -20.22
C ASP A 153 -18.37 -0.99 -19.20
N HIS A 154 -18.14 -0.76 -17.90
CA HIS A 154 -19.13 -1.08 -16.88
C HIS A 154 -20.37 -0.16 -17.01
N PRO A 155 -21.61 -0.70 -16.97
CA PRO A 155 -22.81 0.08 -17.23
C PRO A 155 -23.08 1.20 -16.21
N GLU A 156 -22.61 1.02 -14.96
CA GLU A 156 -22.67 2.05 -13.92
C GLU A 156 -21.40 2.92 -13.83
N GLN A 157 -20.47 2.79 -14.79
CA GLN A 157 -19.24 3.57 -14.75
C GLN A 157 -19.54 5.05 -14.95
N GLY A 158 -19.10 5.85 -13.98
CA GLY A 158 -19.06 7.30 -14.04
C GLY A 158 -17.63 7.80 -13.85
N TYR A 159 -17.36 9.00 -14.36
CA TYR A 159 -16.15 9.75 -14.09
C TYR A 159 -16.54 11.02 -13.34
N THR A 160 -16.35 11.00 -12.02
CA THR A 160 -16.70 12.16 -11.17
C THR A 160 -15.56 13.20 -11.20
N ILE A 161 -15.91 14.49 -11.07
CA ILE A 161 -15.09 15.71 -11.28
C ILE A 161 -13.56 15.47 -11.32
N GLY A 162 -13.01 15.63 -12.53
CA GLY A 162 -11.58 15.76 -12.77
C GLY A 162 -10.89 14.59 -13.48
N GLU A 163 -11.58 13.62 -14.08
CA GLU A 163 -10.95 12.45 -14.74
C GLU A 163 -10.13 11.54 -13.80
N TRP A 164 -10.13 11.80 -12.49
CA TRP A 164 -9.21 11.17 -11.54
C TRP A 164 -9.80 10.04 -10.71
N LEU A 165 -11.10 9.74 -10.79
CA LEU A 165 -11.74 8.71 -9.96
C LEU A 165 -12.70 7.86 -10.80
N HIS A 166 -12.46 6.55 -10.78
CA HIS A 166 -13.42 5.58 -11.29
C HIS A 166 -14.53 5.38 -10.23
N ASP A 167 -15.79 5.44 -10.65
CA ASP A 167 -16.91 5.15 -9.74
C ASP A 167 -16.97 3.67 -9.38
N ILE A 168 -16.79 2.78 -10.35
CA ILE A 168 -16.61 1.33 -10.14
C ILE A 168 -15.12 1.06 -10.22
N VAL A 169 -14.56 0.36 -9.25
CA VAL A 169 -13.12 0.08 -9.17
C VAL A 169 -12.81 -1.41 -9.34
N SER A 170 -11.61 -1.70 -9.82
CA SER A 170 -11.02 -3.03 -9.73
C SER A 170 -10.17 -3.14 -8.46
N LEU A 171 -9.82 -4.35 -8.06
CA LEU A 171 -8.93 -4.60 -6.93
C LEU A 171 -7.66 -5.31 -7.38
N LEU A 172 -6.52 -4.86 -6.86
CA LEU A 172 -5.30 -5.68 -6.80
C LEU A 172 -5.22 -6.27 -5.39
N VAL A 173 -5.19 -7.60 -5.31
CA VAL A 173 -4.81 -8.36 -4.12
C VAL A 173 -3.48 -9.05 -4.42
N TYR A 174 -2.41 -8.59 -3.79
CA TYR A 174 -1.08 -9.15 -3.98
C TYR A 174 -0.71 -10.07 -2.83
N ASP A 175 -0.48 -11.35 -3.12
CA ASP A 175 0.06 -12.31 -2.16
C ASP A 175 1.58 -12.12 -2.07
N ALA A 176 2.06 -11.48 -1.00
CA ALA A 176 3.48 -11.18 -0.83
C ALA A 176 4.33 -12.43 -0.54
N ASP A 177 3.73 -13.49 0.03
CA ASP A 177 4.41 -14.75 0.29
C ASP A 177 4.69 -15.51 -1.01
N LEU A 178 3.70 -15.57 -1.90
CA LEU A 178 3.81 -16.27 -3.18
C LEU A 178 4.29 -15.38 -4.33
N ARG A 179 4.32 -14.05 -4.11
CA ARG A 179 4.61 -13.02 -5.11
C ARG A 179 3.67 -13.08 -6.31
N VAL A 180 2.38 -13.28 -6.04
CA VAL A 180 1.35 -13.42 -7.08
C VAL A 180 0.37 -12.25 -7.00
N PRO A 181 0.20 -11.47 -8.08
CA PRO A 181 -0.86 -10.48 -8.18
C PRO A 181 -2.17 -11.15 -8.61
N HIS A 182 -3.25 -10.84 -7.89
CA HIS A 182 -4.62 -11.14 -8.28
C HIS A 182 -5.33 -9.84 -8.63
N VAL A 183 -5.57 -9.62 -9.92
CA VAL A 183 -6.35 -8.48 -10.40
C VAL A 183 -7.80 -8.94 -10.56
N LEU A 184 -8.70 -8.29 -9.83
CA LEU A 184 -10.12 -8.61 -9.78
C LEU A 184 -10.88 -7.45 -10.42
N VAL A 185 -11.49 -7.74 -11.57
CA VAL A 185 -12.27 -6.78 -12.34
C VAL A 185 -13.75 -7.11 -12.14
N PRO A 186 -14.59 -6.16 -11.71
CA PRO A 186 -16.03 -6.39 -11.57
C PRO A 186 -16.68 -6.66 -12.94
N GLY A 187 -17.62 -7.59 -12.96
CA GLY A 187 -18.53 -7.81 -14.08
C GLY A 187 -19.64 -6.76 -14.09
N PRO A 188 -20.48 -6.74 -15.13
CA PRO A 188 -21.45 -5.67 -15.39
C PRO A 188 -22.57 -5.54 -14.35
N THR A 189 -22.68 -6.48 -13.40
CA THR A 189 -23.68 -6.47 -12.31
C THR A 189 -23.05 -6.25 -10.94
N GLU A 190 -21.72 -6.14 -10.85
CA GLU A 190 -20.98 -6.02 -9.58
C GLU A 190 -20.70 -4.53 -9.31
N ASN A 191 -21.36 -3.95 -8.31
CA ASN A 191 -21.32 -2.50 -8.03
C ASN A 191 -20.17 -2.11 -7.08
N TRP A 192 -18.94 -2.45 -7.45
CA TRP A 192 -17.76 -2.25 -6.59
C TRP A 192 -17.32 -0.78 -6.52
N ARG A 193 -18.06 0.05 -5.78
CA ARG A 193 -17.69 1.45 -5.53
C ARG A 193 -16.68 1.60 -4.40
N TYR A 194 -16.90 0.85 -3.33
CA TYR A 194 -16.04 0.81 -2.15
C TYR A 194 -15.85 -0.64 -1.69
N PRO A 195 -15.31 -1.51 -2.56
CA PRO A 195 -15.26 -2.93 -2.27
C PRO A 195 -14.37 -3.22 -1.07
N VAL A 196 -14.77 -4.22 -0.30
CA VAL A 196 -14.08 -4.66 0.91
C VAL A 196 -13.53 -6.06 0.67
N VAL A 197 -12.32 -6.30 1.15
CA VAL A 197 -11.67 -7.61 1.07
C VAL A 197 -11.43 -8.13 2.48
N ASP A 198 -11.75 -9.40 2.72
CA ASP A 198 -11.24 -10.12 3.87
C ASP A 198 -10.66 -11.48 3.48
N VAL A 199 -9.86 -12.02 4.39
CA VAL A 199 -9.32 -13.38 4.29
C VAL A 199 -9.80 -14.12 5.51
N ARG A 200 -10.43 -15.28 5.28
CA ARG A 200 -10.91 -16.16 6.34
C ARG A 200 -10.85 -17.60 5.84
N ASP A 201 -10.32 -18.50 6.68
CA ASP A 201 -10.25 -19.93 6.39
C ASP A 201 -9.53 -20.25 5.05
N GLY A 202 -8.49 -19.50 4.73
CA GLY A 202 -7.72 -19.68 3.48
C GLY A 202 -8.47 -19.27 2.21
N THR A 203 -9.53 -18.47 2.35
CA THR A 203 -10.31 -17.94 1.22
C THR A 203 -10.29 -16.42 1.27
N VAL A 204 -9.94 -15.79 0.16
CA VAL A 204 -10.15 -14.35 -0.04
C VAL A 204 -11.59 -14.15 -0.45
N ARG A 205 -12.28 -13.23 0.21
CA ARG A 205 -13.64 -12.81 -0.13
C ARG A 205 -13.64 -11.35 -0.51
N VAL A 206 -14.36 -11.03 -1.58
CA VAL A 206 -14.59 -9.67 -2.03
C VAL A 206 -16.08 -9.36 -1.92
N TYR A 207 -16.37 -8.25 -1.27
CA TYR A 207 -17.71 -7.73 -1.08
C TYR A 207 -17.82 -6.40 -1.83
N ALA A 208 -19.01 -6.09 -2.36
CA ALA A 208 -19.25 -4.82 -3.04
C ALA A 208 -19.00 -3.60 -2.12
N ASP A 209 -19.32 -3.75 -0.83
CA ASP A 209 -19.21 -2.74 0.21
C ASP A 209 -19.20 -3.36 1.63
N GLU A 210 -19.18 -2.51 2.66
CA GLU A 210 -19.22 -2.90 4.07
C GLU A 210 -20.56 -3.53 4.48
N GLU A 211 -21.68 -3.19 3.82
CA GLU A 211 -23.00 -3.77 4.13
C GLU A 211 -23.06 -5.23 3.68
N ALA A 212 -22.61 -5.51 2.46
CA ALA A 212 -22.44 -6.86 1.94
C ALA A 212 -21.46 -7.69 2.80
N GLN A 213 -20.38 -7.07 3.31
CA GLN A 213 -19.48 -7.73 4.25
C GLN A 213 -20.20 -8.08 5.56
N ALA A 214 -20.95 -7.15 6.14
CA ALA A 214 -21.69 -7.37 7.38
C ALA A 214 -22.77 -8.47 7.23
N ALA A 215 -23.40 -8.55 6.06
CA ALA A 215 -24.34 -9.60 5.69
C ALA A 215 -23.68 -10.94 5.30
N ALA A 216 -22.35 -10.98 5.18
CA ALA A 216 -21.58 -12.12 4.70
C ALA A 216 -22.03 -12.62 3.30
N THR A 217 -22.32 -11.68 2.40
CA THR A 217 -22.71 -11.95 1.01
C THR A 217 -21.61 -11.48 0.06
N PRO A 218 -20.55 -12.29 -0.15
CA PRO A 218 -19.46 -11.92 -1.06
C PRO A 218 -19.93 -12.00 -2.52
N ASP A 219 -19.43 -11.09 -3.34
CA ASP A 219 -19.57 -11.17 -4.80
C ASP A 219 -18.60 -12.21 -5.36
N ARG A 220 -17.39 -12.29 -4.77
CA ARG A 220 -16.37 -13.26 -5.19
C ARG A 220 -15.68 -13.92 -4.02
N GLU A 221 -15.32 -15.17 -4.26
CA GLU A 221 -14.50 -15.97 -3.37
C GLU A 221 -13.46 -16.73 -4.19
N PHE A 222 -12.22 -16.76 -3.71
CA PHE A 222 -11.21 -17.64 -4.29
C PHE A 222 -10.25 -18.15 -3.21
N PRO A 223 -9.82 -19.41 -3.32
CA PRO A 223 -8.90 -20.00 -2.36
C PRO A 223 -7.52 -19.37 -2.53
N VAL A 224 -6.88 -19.07 -1.42
CA VAL A 224 -5.47 -18.72 -1.34
C VAL A 224 -4.79 -19.81 -0.52
N GLY A 225 -3.85 -20.52 -1.13
CA GLY A 225 -3.23 -21.70 -0.53
C GLY A 225 -2.81 -21.47 0.92
N ALA A 226 -3.04 -22.46 1.78
CA ALA A 226 -2.61 -22.42 3.17
C ALA A 226 -1.08 -22.26 3.25
N ARG A 227 -0.62 -21.51 4.25
CA ARG A 227 0.80 -21.40 4.60
C ARG A 227 1.38 -22.76 4.99
#